data_AF-A0A3P7YJ07-F1
#
_entry.id   AF-A0A3P7YJ07-F1
#
_cell.length_a   1.000
_cell.length_b   1.000
_cell.length_c   1.000
_cell.angle_alpha   90.00
_cell.angle_beta   90.00
_cell.angle_gamma   90.00
#
_symmetry.space_group_name_H-M   'P 1'
#
loop_
_entity.id
_entity.type
_entity.pdbx_description
1 polymer ?
#
loop_
_entity_poly.entity_id
_entity_poly.type
_entity_poly.pdbx_seq_one_letter_code
_entity_poly.pdbx_strand_id
1 'polypeptide(L)'
;MILFDKVPLPQYITNLWQWDVEWEELNPDYRCLLGRAHVVNAAKVLLWFDLIAVPLYVLFLFPWWIFFIGPHLVIIVLAVYALKKEKHRWMWPINLYAAFQFALWAVVTVLKLIVAIFNTDAFLQFYGQGHHEDFLTRAAVIAIVKAVVLLIGALLFWRLTVFHTVRKYFDAKSEGAAVPTDDEIGIEKLMRPI
;
A
#
# COMPACT_ATOMS: atom_id res chain seq x y z
N MET A 1 17.29 7.30 -17.43
CA MET A 1 17.34 5.83 -17.24
C MET A 1 18.02 5.50 -15.90
N ILE A 2 17.54 6.11 -14.79
CA ILE A 2 18.26 6.15 -13.50
C ILE A 2 17.52 5.35 -12.40
N LEU A 3 16.23 5.02 -12.58
CA LEU A 3 15.43 4.32 -11.56
C LEU A 3 15.39 2.79 -11.74
N PHE A 4 15.52 2.29 -12.97
CA PHE A 4 15.58 0.87 -13.26
C PHE A 4 17.02 0.52 -13.59
N ASP A 5 17.62 -0.38 -12.82
CA ASP A 5 18.91 -0.99 -13.14
C ASP A 5 18.87 -1.65 -14.53
N LYS A 6 19.95 -2.32 -14.96
CA LYS A 6 19.99 -3.16 -16.19
C LYS A 6 19.02 -4.36 -16.17
N VAL A 7 17.96 -4.32 -15.37
CA VAL A 7 16.90 -5.31 -15.23
C VAL A 7 15.80 -4.95 -16.24
N PRO A 8 15.42 -5.87 -17.16
CA PRO A 8 14.33 -5.65 -18.10
C PRO A 8 12.99 -5.34 -17.39
N LEU A 9 12.22 -4.38 -17.91
CA LEU A 9 10.88 -4.04 -17.40
C LEU A 9 9.95 -5.26 -17.19
N PRO A 10 9.92 -6.28 -18.09
CA PRO A 10 9.10 -7.47 -17.88
C PRO A 10 9.41 -8.21 -16.57
N GLN A 11 10.66 -8.17 -16.09
CA GLN A 11 11.06 -8.86 -14.86
C GLN A 11 10.51 -8.19 -13.58
N TYR A 12 10.10 -6.93 -13.66
CA TYR A 12 9.40 -6.25 -12.57
C TYR A 12 7.93 -6.67 -12.52
N ILE A 13 7.30 -6.87 -13.69
CA ILE A 13 5.92 -7.34 -13.80
C ILE A 13 5.82 -8.81 -13.38
N THR A 14 6.73 -9.68 -13.84
CA THR A 14 6.72 -11.10 -13.44
C THR A 14 6.95 -11.28 -11.94
N ASN A 15 7.71 -10.39 -11.30
CA ASN A 15 7.90 -10.43 -9.84
C ASN A 15 6.59 -10.16 -9.06
N LEU A 16 5.70 -9.30 -9.59
CA LEU A 16 4.37 -9.11 -9.00
C LEU A 16 3.50 -10.36 -9.07
N TRP A 17 3.83 -11.29 -9.97
CA TRP A 17 3.12 -12.56 -10.15
C TRP A 17 3.80 -13.74 -9.43
N GLN A 18 5.03 -13.56 -8.94
CA GLN A 18 5.71 -14.55 -8.10
C GLN A 18 5.15 -14.43 -6.68
N TRP A 19 4.62 -15.51 -6.11
CA TRP A 19 4.00 -15.50 -4.78
C TRP A 19 4.87 -16.14 -3.70
N ASP A 20 5.97 -16.77 -4.09
CA ASP A 20 6.89 -17.44 -3.18
C ASP A 20 7.60 -16.41 -2.28
N VAL A 21 7.75 -16.77 -1.01
CA VAL A 21 8.41 -15.96 0.01
C VAL A 21 9.63 -16.72 0.50
N GLU A 22 10.82 -16.21 0.23
CA GLU A 22 12.07 -16.94 0.47
C GLU A 22 12.57 -16.89 1.92
N TRP A 23 12.17 -15.89 2.71
CA TRP A 23 12.71 -15.65 4.05
C TRP A 23 11.57 -15.49 5.07
N GLU A 24 11.67 -16.22 6.18
CA GLU A 24 10.74 -16.15 7.33
C GLU A 24 9.23 -16.18 6.98
N GLU A 25 8.83 -17.00 5.99
CA GLU A 25 7.44 -17.08 5.51
C GLU A 25 6.41 -17.38 6.63
N LEU A 26 6.79 -18.21 7.60
CA LEU A 26 5.92 -18.63 8.69
C LEU A 26 5.93 -17.69 9.90
N ASN A 27 6.79 -16.66 9.92
CA ASN A 27 6.89 -15.76 11.07
C ASN A 27 5.59 -14.95 11.22
N PRO A 28 4.90 -15.02 12.39
CA PRO A 28 3.63 -14.32 12.60
C PRO A 28 3.76 -12.79 12.47
N ASP A 29 4.93 -12.20 12.74
CA ASP A 29 5.15 -10.75 12.66
C ASP A 29 5.09 -10.21 11.22
N TYR A 30 5.31 -11.10 10.24
CA TYR A 30 5.26 -10.77 8.81
C TYR A 30 4.01 -11.31 8.12
N ARG A 31 2.98 -11.64 8.90
CA ARG A 31 1.69 -12.11 8.38
C ARG A 31 0.57 -11.14 8.74
N CYS A 32 -0.37 -11.00 7.82
CA CYS A 32 -1.55 -10.14 7.93
C CYS A 32 -2.82 -10.94 7.65
N LEU A 33 -3.99 -10.29 7.68
CA LEU A 33 -5.31 -10.93 7.46
C LEU A 33 -5.51 -12.16 8.37
N LEU A 34 -5.32 -11.97 9.68
CA LEU A 34 -5.40 -13.03 10.70
C LEU A 34 -4.41 -14.18 10.43
N GLY A 35 -3.18 -13.84 10.04
CA GLY A 35 -2.12 -14.80 9.77
C GLY A 35 -2.23 -15.50 8.41
N ARG A 36 -3.18 -15.14 7.55
CA ARG A 36 -3.42 -15.87 6.29
C ARG A 36 -2.48 -15.47 5.14
N ALA A 37 -2.02 -14.22 5.11
CA ALA A 37 -1.21 -13.71 4.00
C ALA A 37 0.10 -13.10 4.50
N HIS A 38 1.22 -13.47 3.87
CA HIS A 38 2.50 -12.81 4.11
C HIS A 38 2.45 -11.35 3.62
N VAL A 39 3.11 -10.44 4.34
CA VAL A 39 3.05 -8.99 4.09
C VAL A 39 3.55 -8.59 2.70
N VAL A 40 4.53 -9.30 2.15
CA VAL A 40 5.03 -9.07 0.77
C VAL A 40 3.94 -9.40 -0.26
N ASN A 41 3.19 -10.49 -0.06
CA ASN A 41 2.11 -10.88 -0.96
C ASN A 41 0.91 -9.93 -0.82
N ALA A 42 0.59 -9.50 0.41
CA ALA A 42 -0.40 -8.47 0.64
C ALA A 42 -0.03 -7.14 -0.03
N ALA A 43 1.25 -6.74 0.01
CA ALA A 43 1.73 -5.54 -0.68
C ALA A 43 1.62 -5.64 -2.20
N LYS A 44 1.89 -6.82 -2.80
CA LYS A 44 1.66 -7.06 -4.24
C LYS A 44 0.20 -6.91 -4.61
N VAL A 45 -0.71 -7.45 -3.79
CA VAL A 45 -2.17 -7.30 -3.98
C VAL A 45 -2.59 -5.83 -3.88
N LEU A 46 -2.11 -5.09 -2.88
CA LEU A 46 -2.36 -3.65 -2.76
C LEU A 46 -1.84 -2.86 -3.96
N LEU A 47 -0.70 -3.26 -4.51
CA LEU A 47 -0.14 -2.61 -5.70
C LEU A 47 -1.00 -2.86 -6.95
N TRP A 48 -1.58 -4.05 -7.09
CA TRP A 48 -2.59 -4.32 -8.12
C TRP A 48 -3.84 -3.45 -7.95
N PHE A 49 -4.30 -3.26 -6.72
CA PHE A 49 -5.41 -2.33 -6.45
C PHE A 49 -5.04 -0.89 -6.82
N ASP A 50 -3.85 -0.42 -6.46
CA ASP A 50 -3.38 0.94 -6.81
C ASP A 50 -3.30 1.12 -8.35
N LEU A 51 -2.85 0.09 -9.09
CA LEU A 51 -2.83 0.09 -10.56
C LEU A 51 -4.22 0.20 -11.19
N ILE A 52 -5.23 -0.47 -10.62
CA ILE A 52 -6.62 -0.42 -11.10
C ILE A 52 -7.32 0.87 -10.63
N ALA A 53 -6.94 1.41 -9.47
CA ALA A 53 -7.54 2.63 -8.94
C ALA A 53 -7.28 3.85 -9.84
N VAL A 54 -6.09 3.95 -10.45
CA VAL A 54 -5.74 5.07 -11.34
C VAL A 54 -6.73 5.25 -12.51
N PRO A 55 -7.01 4.24 -13.35
CA PRO A 55 -7.98 4.41 -14.44
C PRO A 55 -9.39 4.66 -13.92
N LEU A 56 -9.78 4.12 -12.77
CA LEU A 56 -11.08 4.43 -12.15
C LEU A 56 -11.17 5.92 -11.75
N TYR A 57 -10.11 6.49 -11.17
CA TYR A 57 -10.07 7.92 -10.85
C TYR A 57 -10.16 8.79 -12.11
N VAL A 58 -9.52 8.38 -13.20
CA VAL A 58 -9.58 9.09 -14.48
C VAL A 58 -10.99 9.02 -15.10
N LEU A 59 -11.63 7.84 -15.06
CA LEU A 59 -12.93 7.65 -15.69
C LEU A 59 -14.08 8.32 -14.91
N PHE A 60 -14.04 8.28 -13.58
CA PHE A 60 -15.20 8.66 -12.75
C PHE A 60 -15.00 9.93 -11.92
N LEU A 61 -13.76 10.34 -11.66
CA LEU A 61 -13.45 11.44 -10.73
C LEU A 61 -12.70 12.62 -11.40
N PHE A 62 -12.54 12.57 -12.72
CA PHE A 62 -11.99 13.67 -13.50
C PHE A 62 -12.98 14.86 -13.55
N PRO A 63 -12.51 16.13 -13.48
CA PRO A 63 -11.11 16.59 -13.41
C PRO A 63 -10.56 16.71 -11.98
N TRP A 64 -11.39 16.53 -10.95
CA TRP A 64 -11.06 16.84 -9.55
C TRP A 64 -9.82 16.11 -9.01
N TRP A 65 -9.47 14.95 -9.59
CA TRP A 65 -8.35 14.11 -9.17
C TRP A 65 -7.06 14.27 -9.98
N ILE A 66 -7.01 15.18 -10.96
CA ILE A 66 -5.87 15.30 -11.88
C ILE A 66 -4.53 15.53 -11.16
N PHE A 67 -4.54 16.30 -10.07
CA PHE A 67 -3.34 16.60 -9.27
C PHE A 67 -2.79 15.37 -8.53
N PHE A 68 -3.62 14.37 -8.27
CA PHE A 68 -3.21 13.17 -7.52
C PHE A 68 -2.68 12.05 -8.42
N ILE A 69 -3.02 12.03 -9.72
CA ILE A 69 -2.60 10.97 -10.65
C ILE A 69 -1.08 10.86 -10.75
N GLY A 70 -0.39 11.98 -10.98
CA GLY A 70 1.06 12.01 -11.15
C GLY A 70 1.81 11.43 -9.93
N PRO A 71 1.60 11.98 -8.72
CA PRO A 71 2.17 11.42 -7.50
C PRO A 71 1.84 9.95 -7.28
N HIS A 72 0.61 9.51 -7.59
CA HIS A 72 0.20 8.11 -7.43
C HIS A 72 1.01 7.17 -8.33
N LEU A 73 1.20 7.54 -9.61
CA LEU A 73 2.01 6.77 -10.56
C LEU A 73 3.48 6.67 -10.12
N VAL A 74 4.05 7.77 -9.61
CA VAL A 74 5.42 7.77 -9.08
C VAL A 74 5.55 6.80 -7.91
N ILE A 75 4.59 6.79 -6.99
CA ILE A 75 4.59 5.88 -5.84
C ILE A 75 4.43 4.42 -6.27
N ILE A 76 3.58 4.13 -7.27
CA ILE A 76 3.46 2.77 -7.84
C ILE A 76 4.80 2.30 -8.40
N VAL A 77 5.48 3.14 -9.19
CA VAL A 77 6.81 2.81 -9.74
C VAL A 77 7.83 2.53 -8.64
N LEU A 78 7.86 3.38 -7.60
CA LEU A 78 8.74 3.18 -6.44
C LEU A 78 8.40 1.90 -5.68
N ALA A 79 7.12 1.56 -5.55
CA ALA A 79 6.68 0.35 -4.88
C ALA A 79 7.05 -0.92 -5.65
N VAL A 80 6.86 -0.95 -6.96
CA VAL A 80 7.32 -2.05 -7.82
C VAL A 80 8.84 -2.22 -7.69
N TYR A 81 9.59 -1.12 -7.73
CA TYR A 81 11.04 -1.16 -7.59
C TYR A 81 11.47 -1.66 -6.21
N ALA A 82 10.87 -1.14 -5.14
CA ALA A 82 11.20 -1.51 -3.76
C ALA A 82 10.91 -2.99 -3.47
N LEU A 83 9.78 -3.51 -3.97
CA LEU A 83 9.43 -4.93 -3.85
C LEU A 83 10.39 -5.82 -4.64
N LYS A 84 10.77 -5.43 -5.87
CA LYS A 84 11.70 -6.22 -6.69
C LYS A 84 13.11 -6.26 -6.10
N LYS A 85 13.57 -5.15 -5.53
CA LYS A 85 14.91 -5.04 -4.96
C LYS A 85 14.99 -5.43 -3.49
N GLU A 86 13.85 -5.63 -2.85
CA GLU A 86 13.72 -5.94 -1.42
C GLU A 86 14.50 -4.96 -0.53
N LYS A 87 14.51 -3.66 -0.91
CA LYS A 87 15.27 -2.63 -0.20
C LYS A 87 14.37 -1.79 0.69
N HIS A 88 14.56 -1.89 2.01
CA HIS A 88 13.77 -1.15 3.00
C HIS A 88 13.80 0.38 2.79
N ARG A 89 14.92 0.94 2.32
CA ARG A 89 15.06 2.40 2.11
C ARG A 89 14.04 2.96 1.11
N TRP A 90 13.73 2.19 0.08
CA TRP A 90 12.78 2.58 -0.97
C TRP A 90 11.32 2.43 -0.53
N MET A 91 11.07 1.80 0.63
CA MET A 91 9.73 1.74 1.22
C MET A 91 9.34 3.05 1.94
N TRP A 92 10.30 3.90 2.31
CA TRP A 92 10.01 5.16 3.03
C TRP A 92 9.09 6.12 2.27
N PRO A 93 9.33 6.46 0.99
CA PRO A 93 8.42 7.31 0.23
C PRO A 93 6.99 6.74 0.15
N ILE A 94 6.86 5.42 0.03
CA ILE A 94 5.57 4.72 -0.05
C ILE A 94 4.83 4.83 1.29
N ASN A 95 5.53 4.57 2.39
CA ASN A 95 4.99 4.67 3.75
C ASN A 95 4.56 6.11 4.07
N LEU A 96 5.37 7.10 3.69
CA LEU A 96 5.04 8.51 3.90
C LEU A 96 3.80 8.90 3.11
N TYR A 97 3.70 8.46 1.85
CA TYR A 97 2.53 8.71 1.02
C TYR A 97 1.27 8.01 1.55
N ALA A 98 1.38 6.76 1.99
CA ALA A 98 0.28 6.02 2.61
C ALA A 98 -0.19 6.68 3.92
N ALA A 99 0.75 7.14 4.76
CA ALA A 99 0.45 7.87 5.98
C ALA A 99 -0.25 9.21 5.69
N PHE A 100 0.24 9.95 4.69
CA PHE A 100 -0.38 11.19 4.24
C PHE A 100 -1.82 10.97 3.75
N GLN A 101 -2.06 9.96 2.91
CA GLN A 101 -3.40 9.63 2.42
C GLN A 101 -4.35 9.24 3.55
N PHE A 102 -3.89 8.41 4.48
CA PHE A 102 -4.68 8.02 5.65
C PHE A 102 -5.02 9.24 6.53
N ALA A 103 -4.03 10.08 6.83
CA ALA A 103 -4.22 11.29 7.64
C ALA A 103 -5.19 12.27 6.98
N LEU A 104 -5.02 12.54 5.68
CA LEU A 104 -5.92 13.41 4.91
C LEU A 104 -7.35 12.87 4.92
N TRP A 105 -7.52 11.56 4.68
CA TRP A 105 -8.82 10.91 4.72
C TRP A 105 -9.46 10.98 6.11
N ALA A 106 -8.69 10.73 7.17
CA ALA A 106 -9.16 10.80 8.55
C ALA A 106 -9.63 12.21 8.91
N VAL A 107 -8.87 13.25 8.56
CA VAL A 107 -9.26 14.66 8.80
C VAL A 107 -10.55 14.99 8.06
N VAL A 108 -10.62 14.70 6.76
CA VAL A 108 -11.84 14.97 5.96
C VAL A 108 -13.04 14.19 6.49
N THR A 109 -12.84 12.95 6.90
CA THR A 109 -13.90 12.09 7.45
C THR A 109 -14.42 12.63 8.77
N VAL A 110 -13.53 13.01 9.70
CA VAL A 110 -13.94 13.57 11.00
C VAL A 110 -14.74 14.85 10.78
N LEU A 111 -14.28 15.77 9.92
CA LEU A 111 -15.01 16.99 9.61
C LEU A 111 -16.41 16.68 9.04
N LYS A 112 -16.52 15.74 8.10
CA LYS A 112 -17.81 15.33 7.53
C LYS A 112 -18.73 14.66 8.55
N LEU A 113 -18.19 13.82 9.44
CA LEU A 113 -18.97 13.19 10.51
C LEU A 113 -19.47 14.21 11.54
N ILE A 114 -18.68 15.24 11.85
CA ILE A 114 -19.12 16.37 12.68
C ILE A 114 -20.29 17.08 11.99
N VAL A 115 -20.18 17.39 10.69
CA VAL A 115 -21.30 17.97 9.93
C VAL A 115 -22.53 17.04 9.98
N ALA A 116 -22.34 15.72 9.88
CA ALA A 116 -23.44 14.75 9.96
C ALA A 116 -24.18 14.73 11.30
N ILE A 117 -23.56 15.21 12.39
CA ILE A 117 -24.22 15.33 13.71
C ILE A 117 -25.14 16.56 13.74
N PHE A 118 -24.68 17.68 13.17
CA PHE A 118 -25.41 18.95 13.21
C PHE A 118 -26.40 19.12 12.06
N ASN A 119 -26.07 18.61 10.88
CA ASN A 119 -26.86 18.76 9.66
C ASN A 119 -26.67 17.56 8.73
N THR A 120 -27.56 16.60 8.87
CA THR A 120 -27.60 15.39 8.06
C THR A 120 -27.87 15.68 6.57
N ASP A 121 -28.60 16.74 6.24
CA ASP A 121 -28.83 17.15 4.84
C ASP A 121 -27.54 17.62 4.18
N ALA A 122 -26.79 18.49 4.87
CA ALA A 122 -25.49 18.94 4.41
C ALA A 122 -24.49 17.77 4.25
N PHE A 123 -24.54 16.80 5.18
CA PHE A 123 -23.75 15.58 5.04
C PHE A 123 -24.09 14.80 3.77
N LEU A 124 -25.37 14.58 3.48
CA LEU A 124 -25.80 13.85 2.28
C LEU A 124 -25.50 14.62 0.98
N GLN A 125 -25.57 15.95 1.02
CA GLN A 125 -25.20 16.80 -0.11
C GLN A 125 -23.73 16.64 -0.52
N PHE A 126 -22.81 16.43 0.44
CA PHE A 126 -21.40 16.11 0.11
C PHE A 126 -21.24 14.86 -0.76
N TYR A 127 -22.23 13.97 -0.75
CA TYR A 127 -22.23 12.71 -1.52
C TYR A 127 -23.28 12.71 -2.64
N GLY A 128 -23.94 13.85 -2.92
CA GLY A 128 -24.99 13.95 -3.93
C GLY A 128 -26.28 13.19 -3.58
N GLN A 129 -26.47 12.81 -2.32
CA GLN A 129 -27.58 11.97 -1.85
C GLN A 129 -28.66 12.76 -1.09
N GLY A 130 -28.68 14.09 -1.22
CA GLY A 130 -29.66 14.95 -0.54
C GLY A 130 -31.08 14.90 -1.11
N HIS A 131 -31.33 14.16 -2.19
CA HIS A 131 -32.60 14.12 -2.92
C HIS A 131 -33.61 13.09 -2.38
N HIS A 132 -33.22 12.27 -1.39
CA HIS A 132 -34.11 11.27 -0.80
C HIS A 132 -35.02 11.91 0.25
N GLU A 133 -36.32 11.94 -0.03
CA GLU A 133 -37.33 12.53 0.85
C GLU A 133 -37.85 11.56 1.92
N ASP A 134 -37.89 10.26 1.59
CA ASP A 134 -38.38 9.21 2.50
C ASP A 134 -37.41 8.97 3.67
N PHE A 135 -37.95 8.94 4.89
CA PHE A 135 -37.17 8.83 6.11
C PHE A 135 -36.35 7.52 6.19
N LEU A 136 -36.96 6.38 5.84
CA LEU A 136 -36.29 5.07 5.94
C LEU A 136 -35.18 4.95 4.90
N THR A 137 -35.47 5.36 3.67
CA THR A 137 -34.50 5.40 2.57
C THR A 137 -33.32 6.28 2.93
N ARG A 138 -33.59 7.49 3.43
CA ARG A 138 -32.56 8.42 3.87
C ARG A 138 -31.70 7.86 4.99
N ALA A 139 -32.32 7.25 6.02
CA ALA A 139 -31.59 6.61 7.13
C ALA A 139 -30.67 5.48 6.63
N ALA A 140 -31.15 4.63 5.72
CA ALA A 140 -30.37 3.56 5.12
C ALA A 140 -29.19 4.11 4.32
N VAL A 141 -29.40 5.14 3.48
CA VAL A 141 -28.33 5.78 2.69
C VAL A 141 -27.27 6.39 3.61
N ILE A 142 -27.64 7.08 4.69
CA ILE A 142 -26.68 7.63 5.65
C ILE A 142 -25.82 6.52 6.26
N ALA A 143 -26.45 5.42 6.68
CA ALA A 143 -25.73 4.29 7.28
C ALA A 143 -24.74 3.68 6.29
N ILE A 144 -25.15 3.45 5.04
CA ILE A 144 -24.30 2.92 3.97
C ILE A 144 -23.14 3.87 3.67
N VAL A 145 -23.41 5.17 3.50
CA VAL A 145 -22.35 6.16 3.21
C VAL A 145 -21.33 6.21 4.34
N LYS A 146 -21.77 6.21 5.61
CA LYS A 146 -20.86 6.17 6.76
C LYS A 146 -20.03 4.88 6.77
N ALA A 147 -20.66 3.73 6.54
CA ALA A 147 -19.97 2.44 6.48
C ALA A 147 -18.90 2.41 5.37
N VAL A 148 -19.22 2.90 4.18
CA VAL A 148 -18.27 3.00 3.06
C VAL A 148 -17.12 3.93 3.41
N VAL A 149 -17.40 5.10 3.99
CA VAL A 149 -16.36 6.08 4.37
C VAL A 149 -15.39 5.51 5.42
N LEU A 150 -15.93 4.80 6.41
CA LEU A 150 -15.14 4.11 7.43
C LEU A 150 -14.35 2.94 6.84
N LEU A 151 -14.94 2.17 5.91
CA LEU A 151 -14.27 1.07 5.22
C LEU A 151 -13.07 1.57 4.41
N ILE A 152 -13.21 2.67 3.68
CA ILE A 152 -12.08 3.30 2.96
C ILE A 152 -10.97 3.68 3.96
N GLY A 153 -11.34 4.26 5.11
CA GLY A 153 -10.37 4.58 6.17
C GLY A 153 -9.63 3.35 6.69
N ALA A 154 -10.36 2.25 6.94
CA ALA A 154 -9.78 0.98 7.37
C ALA A 154 -8.84 0.38 6.31
N LEU A 155 -9.20 0.45 5.02
CA LEU A 155 -8.36 0.00 3.92
C LEU A 155 -7.07 0.84 3.80
N LEU A 156 -7.16 2.16 3.95
CA LEU A 156 -5.99 3.05 3.94
C LEU A 156 -5.06 2.78 5.13
N PHE A 157 -5.62 2.54 6.32
CA PHE A 157 -4.85 2.16 7.50
C PHE A 157 -4.17 0.80 7.34
N TRP A 158 -4.90 -0.18 6.79
CA TRP A 158 -4.34 -1.50 6.49
C TRP A 158 -3.20 -1.41 5.48
N ARG A 159 -3.38 -0.62 4.41
CA ARG A 159 -2.34 -0.34 3.42
C ARG A 159 -1.07 0.25 4.05
N LEU A 160 -1.22 1.24 4.94
CA LEU A 160 -0.09 1.80 5.70
C LEU A 160 0.62 0.73 6.54
N THR A 161 -0.16 -0.08 7.25
CA THR A 161 0.38 -1.15 8.11
C THR A 161 1.16 -2.18 7.29
N VAL A 162 0.62 -2.64 6.16
CA VAL A 162 1.28 -3.61 5.28
C VAL A 162 2.61 -3.07 4.76
N PHE A 163 2.65 -1.86 4.20
CA PHE A 163 3.89 -1.31 3.66
C PHE A 163 4.93 -0.99 4.75
N HIS A 164 4.48 -0.61 5.94
CA HIS A 164 5.36 -0.43 7.10
C HIS A 164 5.97 -1.76 7.54
N THR A 165 5.18 -2.84 7.58
CA THR A 165 5.69 -4.17 7.94
C THR A 165 6.58 -4.74 6.84
N VAL A 166 6.29 -4.52 5.55
CA VAL A 166 7.20 -4.89 4.45
C VAL A 166 8.55 -4.18 4.60
N ARG A 167 8.55 -2.90 4.99
CA ARG A 167 9.80 -2.20 5.27
C ARG A 167 10.59 -2.89 6.38
N LYS A 168 9.94 -3.22 7.51
CA LYS A 168 10.59 -3.93 8.63
C LYS A 168 11.12 -5.30 8.19
N TYR A 169 10.33 -6.04 7.42
CA TYR A 169 10.72 -7.32 6.85
C TYR A 169 11.98 -7.19 5.98
N PHE A 170 12.05 -6.21 5.08
CA PHE A 170 13.24 -5.98 4.25
C PHE A 170 14.46 -5.50 5.06
N ASP A 171 14.24 -4.76 6.15
CA ASP A 171 15.29 -4.33 7.05
C ASP A 171 15.90 -5.53 7.77
N ALA A 172 15.05 -6.33 8.41
CA ALA A 172 15.43 -7.56 9.10
C ALA A 172 16.03 -8.61 8.14
N LYS A 173 15.47 -8.79 6.94
CA LYS A 173 16.06 -9.65 5.89
C LYS A 173 17.46 -9.17 5.53
N SER A 174 17.67 -7.85 5.43
CA SER A 174 19.00 -7.31 5.11
C SER A 174 20.01 -7.48 6.23
N GLU A 175 19.59 -7.44 7.49
CA GLU A 175 20.45 -7.69 8.67
C GLU A 175 20.73 -9.19 8.85
N GLY A 176 19.72 -10.04 8.70
CA GLY A 176 19.84 -11.50 8.78
C GLY A 176 20.57 -12.12 7.60
N ALA A 177 20.49 -11.52 6.41
CA ALA A 177 21.29 -11.89 5.23
C ALA A 177 22.70 -11.27 5.25
N ALA A 178 22.99 -10.34 6.18
CA ALA A 178 24.30 -9.70 6.31
C ALA A 178 25.27 -10.47 7.20
N VAL A 179 24.95 -11.68 7.68
CA VAL A 179 25.98 -12.60 8.18
C VAL A 179 26.75 -13.10 6.95
N PRO A 180 27.99 -12.64 6.71
CA PRO A 180 28.81 -13.25 5.70
C PRO A 180 29.12 -14.65 6.22
N THR A 181 28.85 -15.70 5.43
CA THR A 181 29.69 -16.88 5.57
C THR A 181 31.10 -16.43 5.22
N ASP A 182 31.97 -16.33 6.22
CA ASP A 182 33.41 -16.09 6.11
C ASP A 182 34.15 -17.14 5.25
N ASP A 183 33.43 -18.03 4.58
CA ASP A 183 33.95 -19.22 3.91
C ASP A 183 34.24 -19.07 2.41
N GLU A 184 33.89 -17.97 1.74
CA GLU A 184 34.08 -17.87 0.27
C GLU A 184 35.27 -17.00 -0.21
N ILE A 185 36.05 -16.33 0.65
CA ILE A 185 37.15 -15.46 0.16
C ILE A 185 38.54 -15.78 0.75
N GLY A 186 38.65 -16.48 1.89
CA GLY A 186 39.94 -16.60 2.61
C GLY A 186 40.64 -17.96 2.56
N ILE A 187 39.90 -19.06 2.71
CA ILE A 187 40.51 -20.34 3.13
C ILE A 187 40.97 -21.18 1.92
N GLU A 188 40.29 -21.11 0.78
CA GLU A 188 40.70 -21.83 -0.44
C GLU A 188 42.06 -21.37 -0.99
N LYS A 189 42.47 -20.13 -0.70
CA LYS A 189 43.76 -19.57 -1.14
C LYS A 189 44.93 -19.98 -0.24
N LEU A 190 44.65 -20.47 0.98
CA LEU A 190 45.66 -20.95 1.94
C LEU A 190 45.88 -22.48 1.87
N MET A 191 44.98 -23.22 1.21
CA MET A 191 45.08 -24.68 1.08
C MET A 191 45.73 -25.17 -0.22
N ARG A 192 46.22 -24.29 -1.10
CA ARG A 192 47.01 -24.71 -2.26
C ARG A 192 48.48 -24.90 -1.83
N PRO A 193 49.03 -26.12 -1.86
CA PRO A 193 50.45 -26.32 -1.64
C PRO A 193 51.25 -25.64 -2.75
N ILE A 194 52.36 -25.00 -2.37
CA ILE A 194 53.39 -24.45 -3.27
C ILE A 194 54.17 -25.59 -3.91
#